data_AF-A0A0H4C9U0-F1
#
_entry.id   AF-A0A0H4C9U0-F1
#
_cell.length_a   1.000
_cell.length_b   1.000
_cell.length_c   1.000
_cell.angle_alpha   90.00
_cell.angle_beta   90.00
_cell.angle_gamma   90.00
#
_symmetry.space_group_name_H-M   'P 1'
#
loop_
_entity.id
_entity.type
_entity.pdbx_description
1 polymer ?
#
loop_
_entity_poly.entity_id
_entity_poly.type
_entity_poly.pdbx_seq_one_letter_code
_entity_poly.pdbx_strand_id
1 'polypeptide(L)'
;MDTNPAPTTTEAAPGTRWVGGCAIAAIILLALVAYGAYALENLEKGIDGYGQMEQAGPSGHVSDPLGPGATAQFEDGLKITVSPPLAAADGAYAFSVTYENGTDSAVRPGGRSREDSVSDIGQAALVVRPGKSHDDYVADYDLDWLNEEASAAALMPPLAEGETRTVPVRIKPTRAGIPVTVEVAVPDAGYRETAYFQLTAG
;
A
#
# COMPACT_ATOMS: atom_id res chain seq x y z
N MET A 1 -2.22 93.43 24.69
CA MET A 1 -1.21 92.51 24.12
C MET A 1 -1.68 91.12 24.47
N ASP A 2 -2.30 90.48 23.49
CA ASP A 2 -2.95 89.18 23.59
C ASP A 2 -1.90 88.07 23.50
N THR A 3 -1.86 87.18 24.50
CA THR A 3 -1.05 85.96 24.45
C THR A 3 -1.96 84.80 24.04
N ASN A 4 -1.82 84.39 22.79
CA ASN A 4 -2.45 83.23 22.18
C ASN A 4 -1.91 81.91 22.80
N PRO A 5 -2.74 81.00 23.34
CA PRO A 5 -2.29 79.65 23.68
C PRO A 5 -2.29 78.75 22.42
N ALA A 6 -1.12 78.27 22.03
CA ALA A 6 -0.98 77.28 20.96
C ALA A 6 -1.52 75.89 21.38
N PRO A 7 -2.05 75.08 20.45
CA PRO A 7 -2.80 73.87 20.76
C PRO A 7 -1.90 72.73 21.23
N THR A 8 -2.47 71.89 22.10
CA THR A 8 -1.90 70.67 22.65
C THR A 8 -1.70 69.63 21.54
N THR A 9 -0.47 69.33 21.19
CA THR A 9 -0.16 68.15 20.36
C THR A 9 -0.28 66.90 21.23
N THR A 10 -1.40 66.19 21.11
CA THR A 10 -1.49 64.81 21.60
C THR A 10 -0.65 63.95 20.67
N GLU A 11 0.52 63.54 21.11
CA GLU A 11 1.36 62.56 20.42
C GLU A 11 0.62 61.21 20.47
N ALA A 12 0.06 60.80 19.32
CA ALA A 12 -0.54 59.48 19.19
C ALA A 12 0.57 58.44 19.31
N ALA A 13 0.51 57.62 20.36
CA ALA A 13 1.47 56.55 20.62
C ALA A 13 1.68 55.68 19.37
N PRO A 14 2.91 55.56 18.83
CA PRO A 14 3.21 54.66 17.73
C PRO A 14 3.39 53.24 18.28
N GLY A 15 2.33 52.65 18.83
CA GLY A 15 2.45 51.43 19.65
C GLY A 15 1.90 50.15 19.03
N THR A 16 0.89 50.21 18.17
CA THR A 16 0.00 49.04 18.00
C THR A 16 0.06 48.37 16.63
N ARG A 17 0.43 49.11 15.58
CA ARG A 17 0.43 48.58 14.20
C ARG A 17 1.69 47.79 13.84
N TRP A 18 2.83 48.12 14.45
CA TRP A 18 4.11 47.48 14.20
C TRP A 18 4.19 46.08 14.84
N VAL A 19 3.66 45.94 16.06
CA VAL A 19 3.57 44.66 16.78
C VAL A 19 2.62 43.68 16.08
N GLY A 20 1.48 44.16 15.57
CA GLY A 20 0.55 43.32 14.80
C GLY A 20 1.14 42.82 13.49
N GLY A 21 1.88 43.67 12.77
CA GLY A 21 2.59 43.28 11.54
C GLY A 21 3.71 42.26 11.80
N CYS A 22 4.51 42.46 12.85
CA CYS A 22 5.54 41.49 13.25
C CYS A 22 4.94 40.15 13.69
N ALA A 23 3.82 40.15 14.42
CA ALA A 23 3.16 38.91 14.85
C ALA A 23 2.59 38.12 13.65
N ILE A 24 1.95 38.80 12.69
CA ILE A 24 1.45 38.17 11.46
C ILE A 24 2.61 37.62 10.63
N ALA A 25 3.69 38.37 10.47
CA ALA A 25 4.88 37.91 9.77
C ALA A 25 5.49 36.66 10.42
N ALA A 26 5.58 36.63 11.76
CA ALA A 26 6.07 35.47 12.50
C ALA A 26 5.18 34.23 12.32
N ILE A 27 3.85 34.40 12.32
CA ILE A 27 2.89 33.31 12.08
C ILE A 27 3.04 32.76 10.66
N ILE A 28 3.15 33.64 9.65
CA ILE A 28 3.34 33.23 8.26
C ILE A 28 4.67 32.48 8.11
N LEU A 29 5.74 32.96 8.73
CA LEU A 29 7.06 32.29 8.71
C LEU A 29 6.99 30.91 9.37
N LEU A 30 6.34 30.78 10.52
CA LEU A 30 6.11 29.50 11.18
C LEU A 30 5.29 28.54 10.32
N ALA A 31 4.22 29.03 9.69
CA ALA A 31 3.40 28.22 8.78
C ALA A 31 4.19 27.78 7.55
N LEU A 32 5.03 28.65 6.96
CA LEU A 32 5.89 28.31 5.83
C LEU A 32 6.99 27.33 6.21
N VAL A 33 7.58 27.44 7.40
CA VAL A 33 8.57 26.48 7.89
C VAL A 33 7.93 25.12 8.16
N ALA A 34 6.76 25.10 8.80
CA ALA A 34 6.01 23.87 9.02
C ALA A 34 5.59 23.20 7.70
N TYR A 35 5.09 24.00 6.75
CA TYR A 35 4.73 23.52 5.42
C TYR A 35 5.96 23.07 4.62
N GLY A 36 7.08 23.79 4.74
CA GLY A 36 8.35 23.43 4.11
C GLY A 36 8.90 22.10 4.65
N ALA A 37 8.85 21.89 5.96
CA ALA A 37 9.25 20.62 6.58
C ALA A 37 8.35 19.46 6.13
N TYR A 38 7.03 19.67 6.13
CA TYR A 38 6.06 18.69 5.61
C TYR A 38 6.29 18.38 4.12
N ALA A 39 6.56 19.40 3.31
CA ALA A 39 6.84 19.22 1.89
C ALA A 39 8.17 18.50 1.63
N LEU A 40 9.20 18.75 2.46
CA LEU A 40 10.50 18.09 2.34
C LEU A 40 10.41 16.60 2.68
N GLU A 41 9.68 16.26 3.75
CA GLU A 41 9.45 14.86 4.14
C GLU A 41 8.71 14.08 3.05
N ASN A 42 7.73 14.71 2.38
CA ASN A 42 7.04 14.10 1.24
C ASN A 42 7.90 14.06 -0.04
N LEU A 43 8.84 14.99 -0.21
CA LEU A 43 9.73 15.04 -1.37
C LEU A 43 10.85 13.98 -1.28
N GLU A 44 11.43 13.80 -0.10
CA GLU A 44 12.46 12.77 0.14
C GLU A 44 11.86 11.38 -0.08
N LYS A 45 10.65 11.12 0.44
CA LYS A 45 9.88 9.90 0.15
C LYS A 45 9.50 9.77 -1.33
N GLY A 46 9.28 10.88 -2.04
CA GLY A 46 8.94 10.89 -3.48
C GLY A 46 10.10 10.58 -4.42
N ILE A 47 11.35 10.71 -3.94
CA ILE A 47 12.56 10.42 -4.70
C ILE A 47 13.00 8.96 -4.52
N ASP A 48 12.69 8.36 -3.37
CA ASP A 48 13.09 6.98 -3.03
C ASP A 48 12.20 5.90 -3.64
N GLY A 49 11.23 6.26 -4.47
CA GLY A 49 10.30 5.31 -5.08
C GLY A 49 9.10 5.07 -4.16
N TYR A 50 7.92 5.44 -4.63
CA TYR A 50 6.70 4.99 -3.96
C TYR A 50 6.31 3.66 -4.60
N GLY A 51 6.40 2.60 -3.80
CA GLY A 51 5.81 1.31 -4.09
C GLY A 51 6.55 0.40 -5.09
N GLN A 52 7.84 0.64 -5.33
CA GLN A 52 8.67 -0.39 -5.97
C GLN A 52 9.04 -1.46 -4.94
N MET A 53 9.41 -2.64 -5.43
CA MET A 53 9.83 -3.74 -4.57
C MET A 53 11.35 -3.67 -4.28
N GLU A 54 11.71 -3.62 -3.01
CA GLU A 54 13.10 -3.74 -2.53
C GLU A 54 13.39 -5.20 -2.15
N GLN A 55 14.01 -5.95 -3.06
CA GLN A 55 14.30 -7.36 -2.81
C GLN A 55 15.74 -7.74 -3.15
N ALA A 56 16.34 -8.56 -2.28
CA ALA A 56 17.56 -9.29 -2.58
C ALA A 56 17.17 -10.67 -3.16
N GLY A 57 17.31 -10.86 -4.47
CA GLY A 57 16.92 -12.10 -5.14
C GLY A 57 15.96 -11.86 -6.31
N PRO A 58 15.04 -12.81 -6.61
CA PRO A 58 14.02 -12.59 -7.62
C PRO A 58 13.25 -11.29 -7.35
N SER A 59 12.99 -10.52 -8.39
CA SER A 59 12.40 -9.18 -8.25
C SER A 59 10.92 -9.19 -7.83
N GLY A 60 10.23 -10.32 -8.00
CA GLY A 60 8.77 -10.38 -7.87
C GLY A 60 8.03 -9.80 -9.06
N HIS A 61 8.74 -9.50 -10.15
CA HIS A 61 8.15 -9.11 -11.42
C HIS A 61 7.55 -10.32 -12.15
N VAL A 62 6.64 -10.08 -13.11
CA VAL A 62 5.98 -11.14 -13.89
C VAL A 62 6.97 -12.08 -14.59
N SER A 63 8.13 -11.59 -15.00
CA SER A 63 9.18 -12.38 -15.68
C SER A 63 10.14 -13.08 -14.71
N ASP A 64 10.11 -12.72 -13.43
CA ASP A 64 11.01 -13.20 -12.38
C ASP A 64 10.26 -13.24 -11.04
N PRO A 65 9.24 -14.11 -10.92
CA PRO A 65 8.34 -14.14 -9.78
C PRO A 65 9.03 -14.72 -8.54
N LEU A 66 8.48 -14.39 -7.38
CA LEU A 66 8.91 -14.93 -6.10
C LEU A 66 8.51 -16.39 -5.92
N GLY A 67 9.33 -17.12 -5.16
CA GLY A 67 9.03 -18.50 -4.80
C GLY A 67 8.11 -18.64 -3.58
N PRO A 68 7.65 -19.88 -3.28
CA PRO A 68 6.91 -20.18 -2.06
C PRO A 68 7.71 -19.82 -0.80
N GLY A 69 7.07 -19.16 0.15
CA GLY A 69 7.66 -18.70 1.41
C GLY A 69 8.46 -17.40 1.31
N ALA A 70 8.61 -16.83 0.11
CA ALA A 70 9.26 -15.54 -0.08
C ALA A 70 8.35 -14.37 0.31
N THR A 71 8.97 -13.20 0.50
CA THR A 71 8.31 -11.96 0.91
C THR A 71 8.61 -10.86 -0.10
N ALA A 72 7.58 -10.31 -0.72
CA ALA A 72 7.67 -9.04 -1.42
C ALA A 72 7.75 -7.92 -0.39
N GLN A 73 8.78 -7.09 -0.48
CA GLN A 73 8.96 -5.92 0.39
C GLN A 73 8.88 -4.67 -0.48
N PHE A 74 7.99 -3.76 -0.11
CA PHE A 74 7.81 -2.48 -0.79
C PHE A 74 8.57 -1.39 -0.05
N GLU A 75 9.06 -0.39 -0.79
CA GLU A 75 9.83 0.76 -0.26
C GLU A 75 9.08 1.52 0.86
N ASP A 76 7.75 1.56 0.77
CA ASP A 76 6.88 2.22 1.75
C ASP A 76 6.68 1.42 3.05
N GLY A 77 7.29 0.24 3.16
CA GLY A 77 7.26 -0.61 4.35
C GLY A 77 6.18 -1.70 4.32
N LEU A 78 5.32 -1.76 3.31
CA LEU A 78 4.40 -2.89 3.15
C LEU A 78 5.17 -4.18 2.84
N LYS A 79 4.82 -5.29 3.49
CA LYS A 79 5.40 -6.61 3.20
C LYS A 79 4.32 -7.64 2.95
N ILE A 80 4.56 -8.51 1.97
CA ILE A 80 3.60 -9.52 1.54
C ILE A 80 4.32 -10.85 1.41
N THR A 81 3.89 -11.85 2.19
CA THR A 81 4.46 -13.20 2.19
C THR A 81 3.43 -14.21 1.73
N VAL A 82 3.81 -15.06 0.77
CA VAL A 82 2.98 -16.20 0.34
C VAL A 82 3.59 -17.48 0.88
N SER A 83 2.86 -18.21 1.72
CA SER A 83 3.37 -19.45 2.31
C SER A 83 3.52 -20.56 1.24
N PRO A 84 4.37 -21.57 1.48
CA PRO A 84 4.36 -22.78 0.66
C PRO A 84 2.96 -23.44 0.67
N PRO A 85 2.52 -24.02 -0.47
CA PRO A 85 1.27 -24.77 -0.52
C PRO A 85 1.38 -26.09 0.24
N LEU A 86 0.35 -26.41 1.02
CA LEU A 86 0.19 -27.64 1.76
C LEU A 86 -0.92 -28.49 1.15
N ALA A 87 -0.60 -29.73 0.78
CA ALA A 87 -1.59 -30.65 0.24
C ALA A 87 -2.58 -31.12 1.31
N ALA A 88 -3.85 -31.16 0.94
CA ALA A 88 -4.94 -31.73 1.73
C ALA A 88 -5.38 -33.09 1.15
N ALA A 89 -6.06 -33.88 1.97
CA ALA A 89 -6.46 -35.26 1.62
C ALA A 89 -7.49 -35.35 0.46
N ASP A 90 -8.19 -34.26 0.16
CA ASP A 90 -9.20 -34.15 -0.90
C ASP A 90 -8.64 -33.69 -2.25
N GLY A 91 -7.31 -33.62 -2.37
CA GLY A 91 -6.61 -33.12 -3.55
C GLY A 91 -6.58 -31.59 -3.65
N ALA A 92 -7.10 -30.88 -2.65
CA ALA A 92 -6.93 -29.43 -2.56
C ALA A 92 -5.55 -29.07 -1.97
N TYR A 93 -5.15 -27.83 -2.17
CA TYR A 93 -3.96 -27.24 -1.57
C TYR A 93 -4.35 -26.00 -0.79
N ALA A 94 -3.76 -25.83 0.38
CA ALA A 94 -3.95 -24.65 1.22
C ALA A 94 -2.64 -23.88 1.35
N PHE A 95 -2.72 -22.56 1.22
CA PHE A 95 -1.63 -21.64 1.53
C PHE A 95 -2.22 -20.36 2.13
N SER A 96 -1.35 -19.43 2.52
CA SER A 96 -1.78 -18.15 3.07
C SER A 96 -1.00 -17.01 2.45
N VAL A 97 -1.67 -15.86 2.33
CA VAL A 97 -1.05 -14.58 1.98
C VAL A 97 -1.07 -13.69 3.22
N THR A 98 0.11 -13.35 3.72
CA THR A 98 0.27 -12.51 4.91
C THR A 98 0.69 -11.11 4.48
N TYR A 99 -0.07 -10.12 4.92
CA TYR A 99 0.19 -8.69 4.74
C TYR A 99 0.68 -8.13 6.07
N GLU A 100 1.82 -7.46 6.06
CA GLU A 100 2.37 -6.71 7.20
C GLU A 100 2.45 -5.24 6.81
N ASN A 101 1.64 -4.40 7.47
CA ASN A 101 1.58 -2.99 7.15
C ASN A 101 2.65 -2.21 7.93
N GLY A 102 3.84 -2.07 7.35
CA GLY A 102 4.88 -1.17 7.87
C GLY A 102 4.79 0.26 7.35
N THR A 103 3.72 0.62 6.64
CA THR A 103 3.51 1.98 6.12
C THR A 103 3.06 2.94 7.22
N ASP A 104 3.10 4.25 6.95
CA ASP A 104 2.73 5.31 7.90
C ASP A 104 1.20 5.55 8.02
N SER A 105 0.39 4.67 7.42
CA SER A 105 -1.05 4.82 7.41
C SER A 105 -1.79 3.50 7.25
N ALA A 106 -3.10 3.53 7.44
CA ALA A 106 -3.92 2.34 7.21
C ALA A 106 -4.05 2.05 5.71
N VAL A 107 -3.78 0.81 5.31
CA VAL A 107 -3.92 0.35 3.92
C VAL A 107 -5.20 -0.45 3.73
N ARG A 108 -5.64 -0.60 2.47
CA ARG A 108 -6.79 -1.46 2.11
C ARG A 108 -6.33 -2.55 1.14
N PRO A 109 -5.74 -3.64 1.65
CA PRO A 109 -5.16 -4.67 0.79
C PRO A 109 -6.16 -5.29 -0.18
N GLY A 110 -7.45 -5.31 0.13
CA GLY A 110 -8.51 -5.85 -0.74
C GLY A 110 -9.34 -4.82 -1.49
N GLY A 111 -8.92 -3.55 -1.51
CA GLY A 111 -9.73 -2.50 -2.12
C GLY A 111 -11.00 -2.16 -1.32
N ARG A 112 -12.09 -1.80 -2.03
CA ARG A 112 -13.31 -1.27 -1.41
C ARG A 112 -14.51 -2.20 -1.49
N SER A 113 -14.48 -3.15 -2.43
CA SER A 113 -15.53 -4.15 -2.59
C SER A 113 -14.97 -5.56 -2.65
N ARG A 114 -15.89 -6.53 -2.69
CA ARG A 114 -15.56 -7.93 -2.88
C ARG A 114 -14.85 -8.16 -4.21
N GLU A 115 -15.35 -7.54 -5.27
CA GLU A 115 -14.83 -7.66 -6.63
C GLU A 115 -13.42 -7.08 -6.74
N ASP A 116 -13.12 -6.02 -5.98
CA ASP A 116 -11.77 -5.47 -5.89
C ASP A 116 -10.80 -6.37 -5.10
N SER A 117 -11.31 -7.25 -4.23
CA SER A 117 -10.48 -7.99 -3.26
C SER A 117 -9.78 -9.19 -3.87
N VAL A 118 -10.52 -10.11 -4.47
CA VAL A 118 -9.95 -11.36 -4.98
C VAL A 118 -10.57 -11.77 -6.31
N SER A 119 -9.78 -12.46 -7.13
CA SER A 119 -10.24 -13.04 -8.40
C SER A 119 -9.36 -14.23 -8.80
N ASP A 120 -9.89 -15.15 -9.59
CA ASP A 120 -9.15 -16.25 -10.21
C ASP A 120 -8.69 -15.95 -11.65
N ILE A 121 -9.24 -14.91 -12.30
CA ILE A 121 -8.95 -14.58 -13.71
C ILE A 121 -8.90 -13.07 -14.01
N GLY A 122 -9.37 -12.22 -13.09
CA GLY A 122 -9.64 -10.80 -13.34
C GLY A 122 -8.75 -9.87 -12.52
N GLN A 123 -8.86 -8.57 -12.81
CA GLN A 123 -8.19 -7.54 -12.04
C GLN A 123 -8.81 -7.44 -10.64
N ALA A 124 -8.07 -7.90 -9.64
CA ALA A 124 -8.38 -7.77 -8.23
C ALA A 124 -7.06 -7.60 -7.44
N ALA A 125 -7.18 -7.27 -6.17
CA ALA A 125 -6.02 -7.05 -5.33
C ALA A 125 -5.23 -8.33 -5.03
N LEU A 126 -5.91 -9.47 -4.93
CA LEU A 126 -5.29 -10.78 -4.84
C LEU A 126 -5.85 -11.70 -5.94
N VAL A 127 -5.03 -12.00 -6.93
CA VAL A 127 -5.37 -12.91 -8.01
C VAL A 127 -4.70 -14.26 -7.77
N VAL A 128 -5.45 -15.35 -7.87
CA VAL A 128 -4.91 -16.72 -7.76
C VAL A 128 -5.34 -17.50 -8.98
N ARG A 129 -4.42 -17.70 -9.93
CA ARG A 129 -4.73 -18.29 -11.23
C ARG A 129 -3.84 -19.48 -11.57
N PRO A 130 -4.33 -20.42 -12.38
CA PRO A 130 -3.49 -21.49 -12.90
C PRO A 130 -2.52 -20.95 -13.97
N GLY A 131 -1.38 -21.61 -14.13
CA GLY A 131 -0.36 -21.23 -15.11
C GLY A 131 0.85 -20.54 -14.50
N LYS A 132 1.77 -20.10 -15.37
CA LYS A 132 2.92 -19.29 -15.00
C LYS A 132 2.59 -17.81 -15.06
N SER A 133 3.39 -17.01 -14.36
CA SER A 133 3.21 -15.57 -14.27
C SER A 133 3.20 -14.88 -15.65
N HIS A 134 4.07 -15.30 -16.57
CA HIS A 134 4.15 -14.72 -17.92
C HIS A 134 3.17 -15.35 -18.94
N ASP A 135 2.29 -16.25 -18.51
CA ASP A 135 1.32 -16.85 -19.41
C ASP A 135 0.11 -15.91 -19.58
N ASP A 136 -0.10 -15.39 -20.80
CA ASP A 136 -1.20 -14.47 -21.10
C ASP A 136 -2.59 -15.15 -21.05
N TYR A 137 -2.65 -16.46 -21.33
CA TYR A 137 -3.82 -17.32 -21.14
C TYR A 137 -3.41 -18.78 -21.39
N VAL A 138 -3.69 -19.70 -20.46
CA VAL A 138 -3.43 -21.14 -20.67
C VAL A 138 -4.71 -21.94 -20.54
N ALA A 139 -5.23 -22.43 -21.67
CA ALA A 139 -6.43 -23.29 -21.70
C ALA A 139 -6.17 -24.71 -21.15
N ASP A 140 -4.90 -25.08 -20.91
CA ASP A 140 -4.51 -26.42 -20.48
C ASP A 140 -4.55 -26.62 -18.96
N TYR A 141 -4.81 -25.56 -18.20
CA TYR A 141 -4.87 -25.61 -16.74
C TYR A 141 -6.16 -24.98 -16.24
N ASP A 142 -6.71 -25.58 -15.20
CA ASP A 142 -7.90 -25.10 -14.53
C ASP A 142 -7.76 -25.36 -13.02
N LEU A 143 -8.35 -24.48 -12.23
CA LEU A 143 -8.17 -24.38 -10.79
C LEU A 143 -9.44 -23.81 -10.17
N ASP A 144 -10.01 -24.54 -9.21
CA ASP A 144 -11.12 -24.05 -8.40
C ASP A 144 -10.59 -23.33 -7.15
N TRP A 145 -10.98 -22.08 -6.90
CA TRP A 145 -10.74 -21.41 -5.63
C TRP A 145 -11.87 -21.74 -4.64
N LEU A 146 -11.62 -22.68 -3.73
CA LEU A 146 -12.64 -23.30 -2.88
C LEU A 146 -13.14 -22.42 -1.72
N ASN A 147 -12.43 -21.35 -1.36
CA ASN A 147 -12.75 -20.48 -0.24
C ASN A 147 -12.70 -18.98 -0.58
N GLU A 148 -12.99 -18.65 -1.84
CA GLU A 148 -12.85 -17.31 -2.41
C GLU A 148 -13.57 -16.23 -1.57
N GLU A 149 -14.81 -16.46 -1.15
CA GLU A 149 -15.58 -15.53 -0.32
C GLU A 149 -14.94 -15.28 1.05
N ALA A 150 -14.39 -16.33 1.67
CA ALA A 150 -13.74 -16.22 2.97
C ALA A 150 -12.42 -15.43 2.85
N SER A 151 -11.65 -15.67 1.78
CA SER A 151 -10.43 -14.92 1.48
C SER A 151 -10.73 -13.44 1.28
N ALA A 152 -11.77 -13.13 0.50
CA ALA A 152 -12.16 -11.74 0.28
C ALA A 152 -12.67 -11.04 1.54
N ALA A 153 -13.51 -11.72 2.33
CA ALA A 153 -14.01 -11.19 3.59
C ALA A 153 -12.88 -10.87 4.58
N ALA A 154 -11.82 -11.68 4.59
CA ALA A 154 -10.62 -11.39 5.36
C ALA A 154 -9.85 -10.19 4.80
N LEU A 155 -9.79 -10.02 3.49
CA LEU A 155 -8.97 -8.99 2.84
C LEU A 155 -9.60 -7.59 2.83
N MET A 156 -10.94 -7.49 2.84
CA MET A 156 -11.69 -6.22 2.72
C MET A 156 -11.49 -5.17 3.85
N PRO A 157 -11.38 -5.54 5.14
CA PRO A 157 -11.20 -4.54 6.18
C PRO A 157 -9.91 -3.72 5.98
N PRO A 158 -9.84 -2.44 6.38
CA PRO A 158 -8.57 -1.73 6.45
C PRO A 158 -7.58 -2.47 7.35
N LEU A 159 -6.30 -2.41 7.02
CA LEU A 159 -5.20 -2.90 7.85
C LEU A 159 -4.50 -1.69 8.45
N ALA A 160 -4.52 -1.53 9.78
CA ALA A 160 -3.92 -0.36 10.42
C ALA A 160 -2.38 -0.41 10.33
N GLU A 161 -1.72 0.72 10.57
CA GLU A 161 -0.26 0.79 10.68
C GLU A 161 0.24 -0.19 11.75
N GLY A 162 1.31 -0.92 11.43
CA GLY A 162 1.93 -1.92 12.29
C GLY A 162 1.15 -3.22 12.44
N GLU A 163 -0.04 -3.35 11.82
CA GLU A 163 -0.83 -4.57 11.89
C GLU A 163 -0.43 -5.60 10.82
N THR A 164 -0.67 -6.87 11.18
CA THR A 164 -0.50 -8.02 10.30
C THR A 164 -1.84 -8.68 10.04
N ARG A 165 -2.07 -9.12 8.80
CA ARG A 165 -3.22 -9.94 8.43
C ARG A 165 -2.84 -11.11 7.55
N THR A 166 -3.33 -12.28 7.92
CA THR A 166 -3.18 -13.50 7.12
C THR A 166 -4.50 -13.87 6.46
N VAL A 167 -4.48 -13.98 5.12
CA VAL A 167 -5.61 -14.38 4.29
C VAL A 167 -5.44 -15.85 3.88
N PRO A 168 -6.36 -16.74 4.27
CA PRO A 168 -6.28 -18.14 3.89
C PRO A 168 -6.71 -18.33 2.44
N VAL A 169 -5.99 -19.15 1.69
CA VAL A 169 -6.32 -19.54 0.31
C VAL A 169 -6.37 -21.06 0.22
N ARG A 170 -7.43 -21.58 -0.40
CA ARG A 170 -7.64 -22.99 -0.65
C ARG A 170 -8.04 -23.17 -2.11
N ILE A 171 -7.22 -23.89 -2.83
CA ILE A 171 -7.38 -24.13 -4.27
C ILE A 171 -7.47 -25.63 -4.55
N LYS A 172 -8.12 -25.99 -5.65
CA LYS A 172 -8.11 -27.35 -6.16
C LYS A 172 -7.73 -27.34 -7.64
N PRO A 173 -6.48 -27.67 -7.97
CA PRO A 173 -6.06 -27.80 -9.35
C PRO A 173 -6.68 -29.05 -9.98
N THR A 174 -6.93 -29.01 -11.29
CA THR A 174 -7.44 -30.18 -12.05
C THR A 174 -6.46 -31.36 -12.09
N ARG A 175 -5.16 -31.11 -11.93
CA ARG A 175 -4.11 -32.14 -11.80
C ARG A 175 -2.97 -31.66 -10.90
N ALA A 176 -2.25 -32.61 -10.30
CA ALA A 176 -1.05 -32.30 -9.53
C ALA A 176 0.09 -31.80 -10.42
N GLY A 177 0.97 -30.98 -9.85
CA GLY A 177 2.16 -30.42 -10.49
C GLY A 177 1.89 -29.22 -11.39
N ILE A 178 0.67 -28.68 -11.43
CA ILE A 178 0.41 -27.46 -12.22
C ILE A 178 1.06 -26.24 -11.54
N PRO A 179 1.64 -25.33 -12.34
CA PRO A 179 2.04 -24.03 -11.82
C PRO A 179 0.80 -23.23 -11.43
N VAL A 180 0.91 -22.49 -10.33
CA VAL A 180 -0.10 -21.55 -9.84
C VAL A 180 0.59 -20.21 -9.62
N THR A 181 0.01 -19.15 -10.16
CA THR A 181 0.47 -17.79 -9.94
C THR A 181 -0.42 -17.09 -8.94
N VAL A 182 0.20 -16.43 -7.97
CA VAL A 182 -0.44 -15.51 -7.04
C VAL A 182 0.03 -14.11 -7.39
N GLU A 183 -0.88 -13.23 -7.76
CA GLU A 183 -0.60 -11.83 -8.05
C GLU A 183 -1.18 -10.98 -6.93
N VAL A 184 -0.38 -10.07 -6.39
CA VAL A 184 -0.81 -9.19 -5.32
C VAL A 184 -0.62 -7.74 -5.74
N ALA A 185 -1.72 -7.11 -6.12
CA ALA A 185 -1.82 -5.68 -6.38
C ALA A 185 -2.46 -5.02 -5.16
N VAL A 186 -1.88 -3.95 -4.62
CA VAL A 186 -2.44 -3.30 -3.43
C VAL A 186 -3.05 -1.97 -3.86
N PRO A 187 -4.40 -1.82 -3.80
CA PRO A 187 -5.05 -0.59 -4.24
C PRO A 187 -4.75 0.55 -3.26
N ASP A 188 -4.04 1.58 -3.71
CA ASP A 188 -3.91 2.84 -2.98
C ASP A 188 -3.92 4.08 -3.89
N ALA A 189 -3.78 5.26 -3.28
CA ALA A 189 -3.76 6.53 -3.99
C ALA A 189 -2.41 6.82 -4.69
N GLY A 190 -1.40 5.97 -4.48
CA GLY A 190 -0.08 6.04 -5.08
C GLY A 190 0.10 4.97 -6.16
N TYR A 191 1.35 4.64 -6.44
CA TYR A 191 1.72 3.53 -7.31
C TYR A 191 2.35 2.44 -6.43
N ARG A 192 1.92 1.19 -6.57
CA ARG A 192 2.63 0.01 -6.09
C ARG A 192 2.71 -1.00 -7.22
N GLU A 193 3.87 -1.60 -7.39
CA GLU A 193 4.05 -2.69 -8.34
C GLU A 193 3.25 -3.92 -7.91
N THR A 194 2.73 -4.67 -8.88
CA THR A 194 2.13 -5.98 -8.60
C THR A 194 3.24 -6.96 -8.24
N ALA A 195 3.13 -7.61 -7.08
CA ALA A 195 4.03 -8.69 -6.70
C ALA A 195 3.52 -10.03 -7.26
N TYR A 196 4.37 -10.73 -8.00
CA TYR A 196 4.07 -12.05 -8.57
C TYR A 196 4.79 -13.13 -7.78
N PHE A 197 4.05 -14.17 -7.39
CA PHE A 197 4.58 -15.38 -6.76
C PHE A 197 4.22 -16.58 -7.62
N GLN A 198 5.18 -17.51 -7.78
CA GLN A 198 4.99 -18.75 -8.49
C GLN A 198 5.06 -19.93 -7.53
N LEU A 199 3.96 -20.67 -7.44
CA LEU A 199 3.81 -21.88 -6.66
C LEU A 199 3.67 -23.09 -7.59
N THR A 200 3.92 -24.28 -7.05
CA THR A 200 3.59 -25.56 -7.68
C THR A 200 2.60 -26.30 -6.79
N ALA A 201 1.45 -26.67 -7.33
CA ALA A 201 0.46 -27.44 -6.61
C ALA A 201 0.67 -28.95 -6.85
N GLY A 202 1.63 -29.56 -6.14
CA GLY A 202 1.92 -31.00 -6.19
C GLY A 202 3.38 -31.36 -6.09
#